data_AF-A0A2E0ABL3-F1
#
_entry.id   AF-A0A2E0ABL3-F1
#
_cell.length_a   1.000
_cell.length_b   1.000
_cell.length_c   1.000
_cell.angle_alpha   90.00
_cell.angle_beta   90.00
_cell.angle_gamma   90.00
#
_symmetry.space_group_name_H-M   'P 1'
#
loop_
_entity.id
_entity.type
_entity.pdbx_description
1 polymer ?
#
loop_
_entity_poly.entity_id
_entity_poly.type
_entity_poly.pdbx_seq_one_letter_code
_entity_poly.pdbx_strand_id
1 'polypeptide(L)'
;MTDTLAEGGKEIGIKNLTTLHHNRSKFLENNLVGSDTSKPFLTGSRCSYADIFLYTCVRTVQETGGFGILRDACNGDPFAQYPNIVGICNEVGKISEVIETVGSKFSECPI
;
A
#
# COMPACT_ATOMS: atom_id res chain seq x y z
N MET A 1 10.48 14.70 9.46
CA MET A 1 9.59 13.71 10.13
C MET A 1 10.06 12.26 9.91
N THR A 2 10.90 12.01 8.89
CA THR A 2 11.62 10.75 8.68
C THR A 2 12.96 10.70 9.42
N ASP A 3 13.63 11.84 9.62
CA ASP A 3 14.97 11.87 10.24
C ASP A 3 14.99 11.38 11.70
N THR A 4 13.94 11.67 12.47
CA THR A 4 13.78 11.17 13.85
C THR A 4 13.53 9.67 13.94
N LEU A 5 13.13 9.00 12.85
CA LEU A 5 12.95 7.54 12.85
C LEU A 5 14.29 6.81 12.67
N ALA A 6 15.31 7.48 12.13
CA ALA A 6 16.64 6.93 11.85
C ALA A 6 17.66 7.19 12.98
N GLU A 7 17.29 7.97 14.01
CA GLU A 7 18.10 8.11 15.22
C GLU A 7 18.23 6.74 15.90
N GLY A 8 19.46 6.19 15.92
CA GLY A 8 19.74 4.85 16.44
C GLY A 8 20.24 3.83 15.42
N GLY A 9 20.42 4.24 14.15
CA GLY A 9 21.03 3.40 13.11
C GLY A 9 20.01 2.58 12.30
N LYS A 10 20.52 1.83 11.32
CA LYS A 10 19.72 1.17 10.27
C LYS A 10 18.60 0.29 10.83
N GLU A 11 18.91 -0.59 11.77
CA GLU A 11 17.94 -1.55 12.33
C GLU A 11 16.81 -0.87 13.10
N ILE A 12 17.12 0.18 13.86
CA ILE A 12 16.10 0.98 14.57
C ILE A 12 15.23 1.73 13.56
N GLY A 13 15.84 2.28 12.50
CA GLY A 13 15.12 2.88 11.38
C GLY A 13 14.13 1.93 10.73
N ILE A 14 14.54 0.71 10.41
CA ILE A 14 13.69 -0.32 9.81
C ILE A 14 12.54 -0.69 10.75
N LYS A 15 12.82 -0.94 12.03
CA LYS A 15 11.79 -1.26 13.02
C LYS A 15 10.74 -0.15 13.15
N ASN A 16 11.20 1.10 13.21
CA ASN A 16 10.32 2.27 13.33
C ASN A 16 9.46 2.45 12.07
N LEU A 17 10.04 2.33 10.88
CA LEU A 17 9.31 2.40 9.60
C LEU A 17 8.27 1.28 9.49
N THR A 18 8.63 0.05 9.84
CA THR A 18 7.73 -1.10 9.83
C THR A 18 6.57 -0.89 10.80
N THR A 19 6.86 -0.39 12.01
CA THR A 19 5.84 -0.05 13.01
C THR A 19 4.89 1.05 12.50
N LEU A 20 5.43 2.10 11.90
CA LEU A 20 4.63 3.20 11.33
C LEU A 20 3.74 2.72 10.18
N HIS A 21 4.29 1.89 9.29
CA HIS A 21 3.56 1.26 8.19
C HIS A 21 2.35 0.47 8.70
N HIS A 22 2.56 -0.40 9.69
CA HIS A 22 1.48 -1.19 10.27
C HIS A 22 0.44 -0.33 10.99
N ASN A 23 0.87 0.69 11.73
CA ASN A 23 -0.06 1.60 12.41
C ASN A 23 -0.96 2.34 11.43
N ARG A 24 -0.39 2.87 10.33
CA ARG A 24 -1.14 3.59 9.30
C ARG A 24 -2.07 2.67 8.51
N SER A 25 -1.58 1.50 8.12
CA SER A 25 -2.37 0.52 7.37
C SER A 25 -3.52 -0.02 8.22
N LYS A 26 -3.27 -0.33 9.49
CA LYS A 26 -4.32 -0.73 10.44
C LYS A 26 -5.36 0.37 10.67
N PHE A 27 -4.92 1.62 10.78
CA PHE A 27 -5.84 2.74 10.89
C PHE A 27 -6.74 2.86 9.66
N LEU A 28 -6.17 2.82 8.46
CA LEU A 28 -6.95 2.84 7.22
C LEU A 28 -7.90 1.65 7.14
N GLU A 29 -7.40 0.43 7.34
CA GLU A 29 -8.20 -0.80 7.32
C GLU A 29 -9.41 -0.71 8.26
N ASN A 30 -9.22 -0.22 9.49
CA ASN A 30 -10.31 -0.04 10.45
C ASN A 30 -11.36 0.98 9.98
N ASN A 31 -10.96 2.04 9.27
CA ASN A 31 -11.90 3.00 8.69
C ASN A 31 -12.69 2.40 7.51
N LEU A 32 -12.14 1.39 6.83
CA LEU A 32 -12.83 0.66 5.76
C LEU A 32 -13.83 -0.37 6.31
N VAL A 33 -13.58 -0.96 7.48
CA VAL A 33 -14.52 -1.90 8.13
C VAL A 33 -15.84 -1.22 8.51
N GLY A 34 -15.82 0.09 8.80
CA GLY A 34 -17.01 0.86 9.17
C GLY A 34 -17.82 1.41 8.00
N SER A 35 -17.35 1.31 6.75
CA SER A 35 -18.10 1.80 5.59
C SER A 35 -19.11 0.74 5.14
N ASP A 36 -20.35 0.86 5.62
CA ASP A 36 -21.47 -0.04 5.34
C ASP A 36 -22.05 0.15 3.91
N THR A 37 -21.19 0.14 2.90
CA THR A 37 -21.60 0.19 1.50
C THR A 37 -20.88 -0.90 0.75
N SER A 38 -21.57 -2.04 0.58
CA SER A 38 -21.43 -2.93 -0.56
C SER A 38 -20.86 -2.16 -1.74
N LYS A 39 -19.63 -2.48 -2.18
CA LYS A 39 -19.02 -2.19 -3.49
C LYS A 39 -17.47 -2.21 -3.43
N PRO A 40 -16.79 -2.48 -4.58
CA PRO A 40 -15.36 -2.84 -4.59
C PRO A 40 -14.35 -1.73 -4.27
N PHE A 41 -14.79 -0.48 -4.12
CA PHE A 41 -13.92 0.70 -4.00
C PHE A 41 -14.22 1.53 -2.74
N LEU A 42 -13.30 2.43 -2.36
CA LEU A 42 -13.31 3.23 -1.13
C LEU A 42 -14.62 4.01 -0.89
N THR A 43 -15.23 4.52 -1.96
CA THR A 43 -16.46 5.34 -1.88
C THR A 43 -17.65 4.68 -2.56
N GLY A 44 -17.62 3.35 -2.73
CA GLY A 44 -18.70 2.59 -3.37
C GLY A 44 -18.29 1.97 -4.71
N SER A 45 -19.14 2.11 -5.74
CA SER A 45 -19.18 1.21 -6.92
C SER A 45 -18.26 1.64 -8.03
N ARG A 46 -17.80 2.87 -7.97
CA ARG A 46 -17.05 3.51 -9.02
C ARG A 46 -15.67 3.79 -8.47
N CYS A 47 -14.66 3.36 -9.20
CA CYS A 47 -13.29 3.76 -8.95
C CYS A 47 -13.21 5.29 -8.97
N SER A 48 -12.66 5.84 -7.91
CA SER A 48 -12.41 7.26 -7.73
C SER A 48 -10.91 7.55 -7.76
N TYR A 49 -10.56 8.83 -7.70
CA TYR A 49 -9.17 9.24 -7.50
C TYR A 49 -8.55 8.62 -6.24
N ALA A 50 -9.32 8.47 -5.16
CA ALA A 50 -8.82 7.92 -3.91
C ALA A 50 -8.37 6.45 -4.08
N ASP A 51 -9.09 5.70 -4.92
CA ASP A 51 -8.77 4.30 -5.22
C ASP A 51 -7.49 4.18 -6.06
N ILE A 52 -7.34 5.04 -7.07
CA ILE A 52 -6.10 5.13 -7.86
C ILE A 52 -4.92 5.52 -6.98
N PHE A 53 -5.10 6.51 -6.10
CA PHE A 53 -4.08 6.92 -5.15
C PHE A 53 -3.67 5.78 -4.22
N LEU A 54 -4.64 5.10 -3.59
CA LEU A 54 -4.38 3.95 -2.72
C LEU A 54 -3.67 2.83 -3.49
N TYR A 55 -4.16 2.49 -4.67
CA TYR A 55 -3.56 1.50 -5.57
C TYR A 55 -2.10 1.82 -5.86
N THR A 56 -1.78 3.05 -6.24
CA THR A 56 -0.39 3.45 -6.50
C THR A 56 0.49 3.31 -5.26
N CYS A 57 0.04 3.77 -4.09
CA CYS A 57 0.79 3.64 -2.84
C CYS A 57 1.07 2.17 -2.48
N VAL A 58 0.06 1.31 -2.60
CA VAL A 58 0.19 -0.12 -2.24
C VAL A 58 1.10 -0.84 -3.22
N ARG A 59 0.89 -0.67 -4.54
CA ARG A 59 1.67 -1.34 -5.58
C ARG A 59 3.12 -0.87 -5.60
N THR A 60 3.37 0.42 -5.39
CA THR A 60 4.74 0.93 -5.21
C THR A 60 5.48 0.17 -4.12
N VAL A 61 4.90 0.05 -2.93
CA VAL A 61 5.54 -0.66 -1.81
C VAL A 61 5.71 -2.17 -2.09
N GLN A 62 4.75 -2.79 -2.76
CA GLN A 62 4.78 -4.22 -3.07
C GLN A 62 5.79 -4.57 -4.18
N GLU A 63 5.93 -3.71 -5.18
CA GLU A 63 6.53 -4.11 -6.47
C GLU A 63 7.82 -3.33 -6.81
N THR A 64 8.02 -2.10 -6.31
CA THR A 64 9.21 -1.32 -6.67
C THR A 64 10.43 -1.74 -5.85
N GLY A 65 11.62 -1.60 -6.44
CA GLY A 65 12.89 -2.03 -5.83
C GLY A 65 13.19 -1.32 -4.51
N GLY A 66 12.86 -0.03 -4.40
CA GLY A 66 13.17 0.83 -3.25
C GLY A 66 12.55 0.40 -1.92
N PHE A 67 11.53 -0.46 -1.93
CA PHE A 67 10.84 -0.94 -0.73
C PHE A 67 11.26 -2.35 -0.28
N GLY A 68 12.29 -2.94 -0.88
CA GLY A 68 12.76 -4.28 -0.53
C GLY A 68 13.03 -4.47 0.96
N ILE A 69 13.67 -3.48 1.60
CA ILE A 69 13.97 -3.52 3.05
C ILE A 69 12.70 -3.60 3.91
N LEU A 70 11.63 -2.89 3.52
CA LEU A 70 10.35 -2.95 4.24
C LEU A 70 9.68 -4.31 4.03
N ARG A 71 9.73 -4.85 2.82
CA ARG A 71 9.20 -6.20 2.52
C ARG A 71 9.91 -7.28 3.33
N ASP A 72 11.24 -7.22 3.41
CA ASP A 72 12.02 -8.14 4.23
C ASP A 72 11.62 -8.04 5.70
N ALA A 73 11.44 -6.82 6.22
CA ALA A 73 11.01 -6.59 7.60
C ALA A 73 9.57 -7.07 7.88
N CYS A 74 8.72 -7.12 6.86
CA CYS A 74 7.36 -7.66 6.93
C CYS A 74 7.28 -9.17 6.61
N ASN A 75 8.40 -9.84 6.35
CA ASN A 75 8.46 -11.23 5.87
C ASN A 75 7.64 -11.48 4.58
N GLY A 76 7.68 -10.53 3.65
CA GLY A 76 6.97 -10.61 2.37
C GLY A 76 6.09 -9.39 2.12
N ASP A 77 4.80 -9.62 1.86
CA ASP A 77 3.85 -8.55 1.52
C ASP A 77 3.50 -7.68 2.74
N PRO A 78 3.87 -6.38 2.74
CA PRO A 78 3.58 -5.47 3.85
C PRO A 78 2.09 -5.24 4.10
N PHE A 79 1.20 -5.63 3.16
CA PHE A 79 -0.24 -5.45 3.27
C PHE A 79 -1.05 -6.74 3.50
N ALA A 80 -0.40 -7.89 3.67
CA ALA A 80 -1.07 -9.19 3.77
C ALA A 80 -2.15 -9.29 4.85
N GLN A 81 -2.06 -8.47 5.91
CA GLN A 81 -3.00 -8.46 7.04
C GLN A 81 -4.17 -7.47 6.87
N TYR A 82 -4.26 -6.76 5.74
CA TYR A 82 -5.24 -5.70 5.50
C TYR A 82 -6.11 -6.03 4.27
N PRO A 83 -7.05 -6.99 4.40
CA PRO A 83 -7.80 -7.53 3.27
C PRO A 83 -8.67 -6.50 2.53
N ASN A 84 -9.17 -5.45 3.20
CA ASN A 84 -9.96 -4.42 2.52
C ASN A 84 -9.08 -3.54 1.64
N ILE A 85 -7.92 -3.10 2.15
CA ILE A 85 -6.92 -2.38 1.35
C ILE A 85 -6.51 -3.21 0.13
N VAL A 86 -6.16 -4.48 0.33
CA VAL A 86 -5.75 -5.39 -0.74
C VAL A 86 -6.88 -5.61 -1.75
N GLY A 87 -8.11 -5.82 -1.25
CA GLY A 87 -9.31 -6.00 -2.07
C GLY A 87 -9.53 -4.83 -3.03
N ILE A 88 -9.53 -3.60 -2.51
CA ILE A 88 -9.70 -2.40 -3.33
C ILE A 88 -8.61 -2.28 -4.40
N CYS A 89 -7.34 -2.49 -4.02
CA CYS A 89 -6.22 -2.41 -4.95
C CYS A 89 -6.28 -3.49 -6.05
N ASN A 90 -6.80 -4.67 -5.73
CA ASN A 90 -7.02 -5.74 -6.71
C ASN A 90 -8.14 -5.37 -7.69
N GLU A 91 -9.20 -4.70 -7.23
CA GLU A 91 -10.29 -4.24 -8.10
C GLU A 91 -9.84 -3.10 -9.03
N VAL A 92 -9.02 -2.16 -8.52
CA VAL A 92 -8.39 -1.12 -9.36
C VAL A 92 -7.47 -1.75 -10.41
N GLY A 93 -6.67 -2.75 -10.03
CA GLY A 93 -5.76 -3.45 -10.93
C GLY A 93 -6.44 -4.28 -12.03
N LYS A 94 -7.77 -4.44 -12.00
CA LYS A 94 -8.54 -5.09 -13.08
C LYS A 94 -9.04 -4.13 -14.15
N ILE A 95 -8.88 -2.82 -13.95
CA ILE A 95 -9.34 -1.79 -14.91
C ILE A 95 -8.37 -1.75 -16.09
N SER A 96 -8.88 -1.94 -17.31
CA SER A 96 -8.06 -2.03 -18.54
C SER A 96 -7.13 -0.83 -18.71
N GLU A 97 -7.65 0.39 -18.53
CA GLU A 97 -6.88 1.62 -18.66
C GLU A 97 -5.77 1.72 -17.61
N VAL A 98 -5.99 1.18 -16.40
CA VAL A 98 -4.96 1.12 -15.35
C VAL A 98 -3.87 0.13 -15.74
N ILE A 99 -4.25 -1.08 -16.18
CA ILE A 99 -3.30 -2.11 -16.63
C ILE A 99 -2.41 -1.57 -17.77
N GLU A 100 -3.02 -0.96 -18.80
CA GLU A 100 -2.31 -0.39 -19.94
C GLU A 100 -1.39 0.77 -19.54
N THR A 101 -1.85 1.64 -18.64
CA THR A 101 -1.07 2.81 -18.18
C THR A 101 0.12 2.39 -17.29
N VAL A 102 -0.11 1.43 -16.40
CA VAL A 102 0.92 0.92 -15.49
C VAL A 102 1.95 0.10 -16.24
N GLY A 103 1.53 -0.85 -17.08
CA GLY A 103 2.45 -1.78 -17.76
C GLY A 103 3.42 -2.42 -16.78
N SER A 104 4.73 -2.22 -17.00
CA SER A 104 5.83 -2.68 -16.16
C SER A 104 6.40 -1.60 -15.22
N LYS A 105 5.76 -0.43 -15.11
CA LYS A 105 6.33 0.72 -14.40
C LYS A 105 6.69 0.42 -12.95
N PHE A 106 5.90 -0.33 -12.20
CA PHE A 106 6.24 -0.62 -10.81
C PHE A 106 7.50 -1.48 -10.67
N SER A 107 7.75 -2.44 -11.56
CA SER A 107 8.97 -3.25 -11.50
C SER A 107 10.20 -2.55 -12.07
N GLU A 108 10.00 -1.61 -13.01
CA GLU A 108 11.08 -0.83 -13.62
C GLU A 108 11.47 0.41 -12.81
N CYS A 109 10.54 0.98 -12.05
CA CYS A 109 10.81 2.16 -11.24
C CYS A 109 11.72 1.80 -10.05
N PRO A 110 12.82 2.54 -9.86
CA PRO A 110 13.71 2.31 -8.72
C PRO A 110 13.06 2.65 -7.39
N ILE A 111 12.05 3.53 -7.41
CA ILE A 111 11.25 4.00 -6.27
C ILE A 111 9.78 4.03 -6.70
#